data_AF-A0AAD1EN04-F1
#
_entry.id   AF-A0AAD1EN04-F1
#
_cell.length_a   1.000
_cell.length_b   1.000
_cell.length_c   1.000
_cell.angle_alpha   90.00
_cell.angle_beta   90.00
_cell.angle_gamma   90.00
#
_symmetry.space_group_name_H-M   'P 1'
#
loop_
_entity.id
_entity.type
_entity.pdbx_description
1 polymer ?
#
loop_
_entity_poly.entity_id
_entity_poly.type
_entity_poly.pdbx_seq_one_letter_code
_entity_poly.pdbx_strand_id
1 'polypeptide(L)'
;MTSLLRGVALLSATALAAVLLAGCTSAAPPVPMTKERALSLRDAAEQRSAKWDDEYTACLARSGVVDNGPAVHDDDPRLGEVSIACGSELGAEPTYTAEEDAAVRVLNQLTIDCLRRNGATVPDLTASGDWPDLPDDIDDSQLDACEDGGDQ
;
A
#
# COMPACT_ATOMS: atom_id res chain seq x y z
N MET A 1 -67.20 23.53 18.30
CA MET A 1 -67.10 23.32 19.76
C MET A 1 -65.88 22.44 20.02
N THR A 2 -64.88 23.02 20.67
CA THR A 2 -63.62 22.43 21.11
C THR A 2 -63.77 21.82 22.51
N SER A 3 -63.18 20.65 22.74
CA SER A 3 -62.60 20.14 24.01
C SER A 3 -61.99 18.75 23.73
N LEU A 4 -60.67 18.54 23.56
CA LEU A 4 -59.59 18.45 24.56
C LEU A 4 -59.89 17.47 25.72
N LEU A 5 -59.21 16.30 25.75
CA LEU A 5 -58.17 15.96 26.74
C LEU A 5 -57.79 14.45 26.77
N ARG A 6 -56.48 14.24 26.57
CA ARG A 6 -55.56 13.33 27.30
C ARG A 6 -55.87 11.83 27.41
N GLY A 7 -54.99 11.06 26.78
CA GLY A 7 -54.55 9.74 27.25
C GLY A 7 -53.12 9.49 26.80
N VAL A 8 -52.15 9.80 27.67
CA VAL A 8 -50.74 9.38 27.52
C VAL A 8 -50.63 7.97 28.12
N ALA A 9 -50.20 7.00 27.32
CA ALA A 9 -49.73 5.69 27.77
C ALA A 9 -48.63 5.26 26.78
N LEU A 10 -47.36 5.43 27.16
CA LEU A 10 -46.49 4.41 27.74
C LEU A 10 -45.97 3.38 26.72
N LEU A 11 -44.78 3.68 26.23
CA LEU A 11 -43.62 2.78 26.08
C LEU A 11 -43.91 1.30 25.77
N SER A 12 -43.65 0.92 24.52
CA SER A 12 -43.22 -0.44 24.18
C SER A 12 -42.21 -0.39 23.04
N ALA A 13 -40.98 -0.75 23.39
CA ALA A 13 -39.80 -0.88 22.55
C ALA A 13 -39.87 -2.11 21.62
N THR A 14 -38.89 -2.16 20.71
CA THR A 14 -38.47 -3.28 19.83
C THR A 14 -39.30 -3.44 18.54
N ALA A 15 -38.75 -3.61 17.33
CA ALA A 15 -37.38 -3.80 16.86
C ALA A 15 -37.27 -3.29 15.40
N LEU A 16 -36.30 -2.40 15.16
CA LEU A 16 -35.71 -2.17 13.84
C LEU A 16 -34.56 -3.16 13.69
N ALA A 17 -34.63 -4.04 12.68
CA ALA A 17 -33.48 -4.53 11.90
C ALA A 17 -33.92 -5.77 11.10
N ALA A 18 -34.51 -5.57 9.92
CA ALA A 18 -34.43 -6.58 8.88
C ALA A 18 -33.01 -6.49 8.31
N VAL A 19 -32.11 -7.31 8.86
CA VAL A 19 -30.73 -7.42 8.38
C VAL A 19 -30.75 -8.12 7.03
N LEU A 20 -30.48 -7.36 5.96
CA LEU A 20 -30.14 -7.89 4.65
C LEU A 20 -28.72 -8.51 4.71
N LEU A 21 -28.62 -9.77 5.13
CA LEU A 21 -27.40 -10.58 5.01
C LEU A 21 -27.55 -11.50 3.79
N ALA A 22 -27.37 -10.94 2.60
CA ALA A 22 -27.14 -11.71 1.39
C ALA A 22 -25.97 -11.05 0.66
N GLY A 23 -24.76 -11.52 0.94
CA GLY A 23 -23.56 -10.99 0.29
C GLY A 23 -22.22 -11.19 0.99
N CYS A 24 -22.09 -12.07 2.00
CA CYS A 24 -20.76 -12.55 2.36
C CYS A 24 -20.35 -13.61 1.33
N THR A 25 -19.75 -13.17 0.22
CA THR A 25 -18.79 -14.05 -0.44
C THR A 25 -17.72 -14.29 0.61
N SER A 26 -17.72 -15.50 1.19
CA SER A 26 -16.60 -15.96 1.97
C SER A 26 -15.45 -16.07 0.98
N ALA A 27 -14.72 -14.97 0.78
CA ALA A 27 -13.37 -15.05 0.29
C ALA A 27 -12.72 -16.16 1.13
N ALA A 28 -12.29 -17.23 0.48
CA ALA A 28 -11.47 -18.22 1.16
C ALA A 28 -10.38 -17.43 1.89
N PRO A 29 -10.07 -17.76 3.16
CA PRO A 29 -8.97 -17.09 3.84
C PRO A 29 -7.78 -17.17 2.88
N PRO A 30 -7.13 -16.04 2.54
CA PRO A 30 -5.97 -16.07 1.67
C PRO A 30 -5.03 -17.11 2.24
N VAL A 31 -4.59 -18.06 1.40
CA VAL A 31 -3.59 -19.04 1.80
C VAL A 31 -2.47 -18.23 2.47
N PRO A 32 -2.06 -18.57 3.71
CA PRO A 32 -1.04 -17.79 4.39
C PRO A 32 0.21 -17.77 3.48
N MET A 33 0.60 -16.57 3.07
CA MET A 33 1.74 -16.38 2.17
C MET A 33 3.02 -16.60 2.98
N THR A 34 3.93 -17.43 2.46
CA THR A 34 5.23 -17.62 3.09
C THR A 34 6.13 -16.43 2.78
N LYS A 35 7.15 -16.21 3.61
CA LYS A 35 8.16 -15.17 3.38
C LYS A 35 8.85 -15.33 2.03
N GLU A 36 9.22 -16.55 1.65
CA GLU A 36 9.90 -16.82 0.37
C GLU A 36 9.00 -16.48 -0.82
N ARG A 37 7.70 -16.76 -0.71
CA ARG A 37 6.74 -16.35 -1.75
C ARG A 37 6.60 -14.83 -1.79
N ALA A 38 6.53 -14.19 -0.64
CA ALA A 38 6.41 -12.74 -0.56
C ALA A 38 7.63 -12.02 -1.16
N LEU A 39 8.84 -12.46 -0.79
CA LEU A 39 10.10 -12.01 -1.39
C LEU A 39 10.10 -12.20 -2.91
N SER A 40 9.80 -13.42 -3.38
CA SER A 40 9.77 -13.71 -4.81
C SER A 40 8.78 -12.83 -5.59
N LEU A 41 7.66 -12.45 -4.99
CA LEU A 41 6.67 -11.57 -5.61
C LEU A 41 7.15 -10.13 -5.66
N ARG A 42 7.66 -9.61 -4.53
CA ARG A 42 8.20 -8.25 -4.46
C ARG A 42 9.38 -8.08 -5.41
N ASP A 43 10.36 -8.98 -5.38
CA ASP A 43 11.54 -8.92 -6.25
C ASP A 43 11.15 -8.96 -7.74
N ALA A 44 10.14 -9.76 -8.09
CA ALA A 44 9.61 -9.80 -9.45
C ALA A 44 8.84 -8.52 -9.84
N ALA A 45 8.22 -7.83 -8.89
CA ALA A 45 7.59 -6.54 -9.13
C ALA A 45 8.64 -5.43 -9.31
N GLU A 46 9.62 -5.37 -8.41
CA GLU A 46 10.74 -4.42 -8.45
C GLU A 46 11.56 -4.57 -9.74
N GLN A 47 11.84 -5.79 -10.19
CA GLN A 47 12.52 -6.01 -11.48
C GLN A 47 11.73 -5.48 -12.66
N ARG A 48 10.39 -5.54 -12.63
CA ARG A 48 9.55 -4.97 -13.70
C ARG A 48 9.55 -3.45 -13.66
N SER A 49 9.43 -2.85 -12.48
CA SER A 49 9.50 -1.40 -12.32
C SER A 49 10.86 -0.86 -12.74
N ALA A 50 11.96 -1.45 -12.25
CA ALA A 50 13.31 -1.06 -12.62
C ALA A 50 13.56 -1.15 -14.13
N LYS A 51 13.05 -2.21 -14.78
CA LYS A 51 13.13 -2.34 -16.23
C LYS A 51 12.36 -1.21 -16.95
N TRP A 52 11.17 -0.88 -16.49
CA TRP A 52 10.38 0.20 -17.07
C TRP A 52 11.09 1.56 -16.89
N ASP A 53 11.65 1.82 -15.70
CA ASP A 53 12.41 3.03 -15.40
C ASP A 53 13.66 3.17 -16.28
N ASP A 54 14.38 2.08 -16.51
CA ASP A 54 15.54 2.03 -17.43
C ASP A 54 15.12 2.35 -18.86
N GLU A 55 14.03 1.74 -19.35
CA GLU A 55 13.51 1.97 -20.70
C GLU A 55 12.99 3.41 -20.87
N TYR A 56 12.34 3.96 -19.83
CA TYR A 56 11.84 5.32 -19.79
C TYR A 56 12.98 6.34 -19.79
N THR A 57 13.97 6.16 -18.91
CA THR A 57 15.19 6.98 -18.88
C THR A 57 15.94 6.94 -20.21
N ALA A 58 16.06 5.75 -20.82
CA ALA A 58 16.66 5.61 -22.14
C ALA A 58 15.86 6.35 -23.22
N CYS A 59 14.52 6.38 -23.13
CA CYS A 59 13.68 7.14 -24.06
C CYS A 59 13.90 8.66 -23.94
N LEU A 60 13.92 9.18 -22.71
CA LEU A 60 14.22 10.59 -22.45
C LEU A 60 15.59 10.97 -23.02
N ALA A 61 16.60 10.15 -22.73
CA ALA A 61 17.97 10.36 -23.21
C ALA A 61 18.07 10.36 -24.74
N ARG A 62 17.34 9.46 -25.44
CA ARG A 62 17.27 9.45 -26.92
C ARG A 62 16.67 10.74 -27.49
N SER A 63 15.78 11.37 -26.74
CA SER A 63 15.14 12.65 -27.07
C SER A 63 15.99 13.87 -26.66
N GLY A 64 17.15 13.63 -26.04
CA GLY A 64 18.08 14.66 -25.57
C GLY A 64 17.53 15.45 -24.38
N VAL A 65 16.71 14.82 -23.55
CA VAL A 65 16.18 15.34 -22.29
C VAL A 65 16.66 14.44 -21.15
N VAL A 66 16.92 15.01 -19.98
CA VAL A 66 17.30 14.27 -18.78
C VAL A 66 16.32 14.63 -17.68
N ASP A 67 15.55 13.65 -17.20
CA ASP A 67 14.75 13.82 -15.99
C ASP A 67 15.68 13.73 -14.77
N ASN A 68 15.78 14.85 -14.05
CA ASN A 68 16.60 14.94 -12.84
C ASN A 68 15.80 14.64 -11.56
N GLY A 69 14.58 14.13 -11.71
CA GLY A 69 13.66 13.79 -10.65
C GLY A 69 12.86 15.00 -10.14
N PRO A 70 11.82 14.76 -9.32
CA PRO A 70 10.87 15.79 -8.89
C PRO A 70 11.48 16.86 -7.97
N ALA A 71 12.64 16.60 -7.37
CA ALA A 71 13.34 17.52 -6.47
C ALA A 71 14.24 18.53 -7.20
N VAL A 72 14.55 18.29 -8.48
CA VAL A 72 15.33 19.18 -9.32
C VAL A 72 14.36 19.85 -10.27
N HIS A 73 14.33 21.19 -10.28
CA HIS A 73 13.60 21.89 -11.34
C HIS A 73 14.23 21.52 -12.67
N ASP A 74 13.49 20.78 -13.50
CA ASP A 74 13.95 20.44 -14.83
C ASP A 74 13.88 21.68 -15.72
N ASP A 75 15.04 22.12 -16.19
CA ASP A 75 15.19 23.34 -16.96
C ASP A 75 14.86 23.12 -18.45
N ASP A 76 14.63 21.88 -18.92
CA ASP A 76 14.26 21.61 -20.30
C ASP A 76 12.74 21.82 -20.52
N PRO A 77 12.32 22.85 -21.29
CA PRO A 77 10.90 23.13 -21.52
C PRO A 77 10.18 22.04 -22.31
N ARG A 78 10.91 21.09 -22.90
CA ARG A 78 10.36 19.95 -23.66
C ARG A 78 10.06 18.74 -22.77
N LEU A 79 10.54 18.70 -21.52
CA LEU A 79 10.41 17.53 -20.65
C LEU A 79 8.98 17.00 -20.64
N GLY A 80 7.99 17.85 -20.35
CA GLY A 80 6.60 17.39 -20.25
C GLY A 80 6.09 16.68 -21.52
N GLU A 81 6.41 17.20 -22.72
CA GLU A 81 6.01 16.59 -23.99
C GLU A 81 6.75 15.26 -24.24
N VAL A 82 8.07 15.26 -23.99
CA VAL A 82 8.93 14.08 -24.20
C VAL A 82 8.58 12.97 -23.20
N SER A 83 8.34 13.30 -21.93
CA SER A 83 7.86 12.38 -20.90
C SER A 83 6.54 11.72 -21.28
N ILE A 84 5.57 12.49 -21.79
CA ILE A 84 4.29 11.95 -22.28
C ILE A 84 4.51 11.01 -23.47
N ALA A 85 5.37 11.40 -24.42
CA ALA A 85 5.69 10.57 -25.58
C ALA A 85 6.36 9.24 -25.18
N CYS A 86 7.33 9.30 -24.27
CA CYS A 86 8.01 8.12 -23.74
C CYS A 86 7.08 7.20 -22.95
N GLY A 87 6.20 7.77 -22.11
CA GLY A 87 5.17 6.99 -21.42
C GLY A 87 4.16 6.35 -22.39
N SER A 88 3.82 7.02 -23.50
CA SER A 88 2.97 6.44 -24.53
C SER A 88 3.67 5.35 -25.35
N GLU A 89 4.98 5.42 -25.54
CA GLU A 89 5.78 4.42 -26.26
C GLU A 89 5.91 3.12 -25.45
N LEU A 90 6.22 3.25 -24.16
CA LEU A 90 6.44 2.11 -23.26
C LEU A 90 5.16 1.54 -22.67
N GLY A 91 4.09 2.34 -22.67
CA GLY A 91 2.87 2.04 -21.94
C GLY A 91 2.98 2.44 -20.47
N ALA A 92 1.90 2.16 -19.73
CA ALA A 92 1.80 2.51 -18.33
C ALA A 92 2.90 1.82 -17.50
N GLU A 93 3.43 2.57 -16.52
CA GLU A 93 4.30 2.03 -15.48
C GLU A 93 3.63 0.83 -14.80
N PRO A 94 4.36 -0.28 -14.58
CA PRO A 94 3.80 -1.44 -13.91
C PRO A 94 3.38 -1.09 -12.49
N THR A 95 2.11 -1.31 -12.19
CA THR A 95 1.57 -1.19 -10.83
C THR A 95 1.54 -2.56 -10.16
N TYR A 96 1.55 -2.58 -8.83
CA TYR A 96 1.49 -3.82 -8.07
C TYR A 96 0.11 -4.46 -8.24
N THR A 97 0.13 -5.77 -8.42
CA THR A 97 -1.09 -6.58 -8.35
C THR A 97 -1.54 -6.73 -6.89
N ALA A 98 -2.80 -7.10 -6.66
CA ALA A 98 -3.29 -7.35 -5.31
C ALA A 98 -2.50 -8.45 -4.55
N GLU A 99 -1.91 -9.41 -5.28
CA GLU A 99 -1.05 -10.45 -4.68
C GLU A 99 0.32 -9.87 -4.29
N GLU A 100 0.89 -8.98 -5.08
CA GLU A 100 2.15 -8.29 -4.78
C GLU A 100 1.97 -7.29 -3.65
N ASP A 101 0.87 -6.55 -3.61
CA ASP A 101 0.51 -5.71 -2.46
C ASP A 101 0.38 -6.54 -1.18
N ALA A 102 -0.22 -7.73 -1.26
CA ALA A 102 -0.29 -8.64 -0.13
C ALA A 102 1.10 -9.14 0.30
N ALA A 103 2.00 -9.39 -0.65
CA ALA A 103 3.38 -9.76 -0.37
C ALA A 103 4.14 -8.67 0.39
N VAL A 104 4.05 -7.42 -0.06
CA VAL A 104 4.65 -6.27 0.64
C VAL A 104 4.14 -6.16 2.07
N ARG A 105 2.83 -6.33 2.28
CA ARG A 105 2.24 -6.28 3.63
C ARG A 105 2.77 -7.37 4.54
N VAL A 106 2.96 -8.58 4.01
CA VAL A 106 3.54 -9.70 4.77
C VAL A 106 4.98 -9.39 5.15
N LEU A 107 5.80 -8.89 4.21
CA LEU A 107 7.19 -8.49 4.51
C LEU A 107 7.24 -7.36 5.54
N ASN A 108 6.43 -6.30 5.37
CA ASN A 108 6.32 -5.21 6.34
C ASN A 108 5.96 -5.73 7.74
N GLN A 109 5.00 -6.65 7.84
CA GLN A 109 4.61 -7.22 9.13
C GLN A 109 5.74 -8.03 9.75
N LEU A 110 6.47 -8.82 8.95
CA LEU A 110 7.62 -9.58 9.42
C LEU A 110 8.75 -8.68 9.92
N THR A 111 8.99 -7.54 9.26
CA THR A 111 9.96 -6.52 9.69
C THR A 111 9.52 -5.89 11.01
N ILE A 112 8.26 -5.47 11.15
CA ILE A 112 7.70 -4.96 12.43
C ILE A 112 7.87 -5.98 13.56
N ASP A 113 7.55 -7.24 13.30
CA ASP A 113 7.65 -8.32 14.29
C ASP A 113 9.11 -8.58 14.69
N CYS A 114 10.05 -8.49 13.73
CA CYS A 114 11.48 -8.55 14.02
C CYS A 114 11.94 -7.41 14.91
N LEU A 115 11.60 -6.16 14.57
CA LEU A 115 11.96 -4.97 15.33
C LEU A 115 11.45 -5.07 16.78
N ARG A 116 10.20 -5.50 16.96
CA ARG A 116 9.59 -5.71 18.28
C ARG A 116 10.30 -6.78 19.10
N ARG A 117 10.67 -7.91 18.49
CA ARG A 117 11.45 -8.95 19.18
C ARG A 117 12.84 -8.47 19.56
N ASN A 118 13.40 -7.52 18.81
CA ASN A 118 14.66 -6.86 19.12
C ASN A 118 14.51 -5.66 20.09
N GLY A 119 13.32 -5.46 20.66
CA GLY A 119 13.07 -4.50 21.73
C GLY A 119 12.55 -3.14 21.27
N ALA A 120 12.33 -2.92 19.97
CA ALA A 120 11.76 -1.67 19.47
C ALA A 120 10.27 -1.55 19.80
N THR A 121 9.82 -0.34 20.14
CA THR A 121 8.40 -0.06 20.40
C THR A 121 7.72 0.46 19.15
N VAL A 122 7.51 -0.42 18.17
CA VAL A 122 6.92 -0.03 16.87
C VAL A 122 5.40 -0.20 16.88
N PRO A 123 4.61 0.78 16.42
CA PRO A 123 3.16 0.62 16.24
C PRO A 123 2.82 -0.49 15.23
N ASP A 124 1.57 -0.95 15.23
CA ASP A 124 1.10 -1.84 14.17
C ASP A 124 1.05 -1.12 12.83
N LEU A 125 1.13 -1.88 11.73
CA LEU A 125 0.84 -1.35 10.40
C LEU A 125 -0.56 -0.74 10.36
N THR A 126 -0.74 0.24 9.48
CA THR A 126 -2.07 0.78 9.20
C THR A 126 -3.00 -0.32 8.62
N ALA A 127 -4.31 -0.06 8.57
CA ALA A 127 -5.24 -1.00 7.93
C ALA A 127 -4.92 -1.21 6.43
N SER A 128 -4.32 -0.21 5.79
CA SER A 128 -3.79 -0.28 4.43
C SER A 128 -2.39 -0.89 4.35
N GLY A 129 -1.85 -1.43 5.45
CA GLY A 129 -0.58 -2.16 5.46
C GLY A 129 0.66 -1.27 5.30
N ASP A 130 0.45 0.04 5.31
CA ASP A 130 1.50 1.04 5.26
C ASP A 130 2.18 1.15 6.63
N TRP A 131 3.47 1.49 6.59
CA TRP A 131 4.28 1.74 7.77
C TRP A 131 3.70 2.90 8.58
N PRO A 132 3.60 2.77 9.92
CA PRO A 132 3.33 3.91 10.78
C PRO A 132 4.57 4.83 10.81
N ASP A 133 4.41 6.03 11.34
CA ASP A 133 5.57 6.85 11.73
C ASP A 133 6.44 6.04 12.69
N LEU A 134 7.67 5.76 12.28
CA LEU A 134 8.61 4.99 13.09
C LEU A 134 9.14 5.86 14.23
N PRO A 135 9.30 5.29 15.43
CA PRO A 135 10.01 5.97 16.52
C PRO A 135 11.43 6.39 16.13
N ASP A 136 11.88 7.56 16.59
CA ASP A 136 13.23 8.09 16.35
C ASP A 136 14.36 7.23 16.97
N ASP A 137 14.04 6.28 17.85
CA ASP A 137 15.00 5.41 18.54
C ASP A 137 15.31 4.10 17.81
N ILE A 138 14.67 3.86 16.65
CA ILE A 138 15.07 2.77 15.75
C ILE A 138 16.24 3.26 14.90
N ASP A 139 17.40 2.65 15.06
CA ASP A 139 18.56 2.97 14.23
C ASP A 139 18.56 2.17 12.90
N ASP A 140 19.28 2.70 11.91
CA ASP A 140 19.39 2.09 10.57
C ASP A 140 19.90 0.65 10.64
N SER A 141 20.75 0.30 11.61
CA SER A 141 21.29 -1.06 11.73
C SER A 141 20.24 -2.06 12.21
N GLN A 142 19.28 -1.62 13.03
CA GLN A 142 18.14 -2.44 13.43
C GLN A 142 17.16 -2.64 12.27
N LEU A 143 16.96 -1.60 11.45
CA LEU A 143 16.15 -1.70 10.23
C LEU A 143 16.79 -2.67 9.23
N ASP A 144 18.08 -2.51 8.94
CA ASP A 144 18.81 -3.41 8.03
C ASP A 144 18.78 -4.87 8.52
N ALA A 145 18.97 -5.10 9.81
CA ALA A 145 18.94 -6.45 10.37
C ALA A 145 17.54 -7.10 10.34
N CYS A 146 16.50 -6.29 10.33
CA CYS A 146 15.11 -6.75 10.32
C CYS A 146 14.44 -6.64 8.95
N GLU A 147 15.10 -6.06 7.96
CA GLU A 147 14.61 -5.96 6.58
C GLU A 147 14.12 -7.34 6.12
N ASP A 148 12.95 -7.36 5.49
CA ASP A 148 12.28 -8.56 5.03
C ASP A 148 12.01 -9.62 6.11
N GLY A 149 11.92 -9.18 7.35
CA GLY A 149 11.76 -10.05 8.50
C GLY A 149 13.04 -10.66 9.05
N GLY A 150 14.23 -10.21 8.64
CA GLY A 150 15.51 -10.71 9.14
C GLY A 150 15.73 -12.20 8.84
N ASP A 151 16.32 -12.97 9.76
CA ASP A 151 16.61 -14.40 9.57
C ASP A 151 15.43 -15.37 9.83
N GLN A 152 14.20 -14.85 9.95
CA GLN A 152 12.99 -15.65 10.20
C GLN A 152 12.61 -16.57 9.04
#